data_AF-A0A933G7T8-F1
#
_entry.id   AF-A0A933G7T8-F1
#
_cell.length_a   1.000
_cell.length_b   1.000
_cell.length_c   1.000
_cell.angle_alpha   90.00
_cell.angle_beta   90.00
_cell.angle_gamma   90.00
#
_symmetry.space_group_name_H-M   'P 1'
#
loop_
_entity.id
_entity.type
_entity.pdbx_description
1 polymer ?
#
loop_
_entity_poly.entity_id
_entity_poly.type
_entity_poly.pdbx_seq_one_letter_code
_entity_poly.pdbx_strand_id
1 'polypeptide(L)'
;MPFHCTIGRRRFPLSIVAGGLALAVCTPSALAESSTPISIRSRQVELHYRVTGSADAEVELWYTRDRGLTWHRWGKDEDRASPIVFSAPGEGLYGFVMIAHVAGSPTRPAPTSYESPQRWVFIDATPPLAQWDGAEPADDFATNRTLQLRWTAHDDNLTARPIRLMYQSTIDQAWHSIDEAVANTGLYDWKVPESLGGQITLKLIVRDQGEHVVERTFGPLALDRYVANSISAKPPAAGDANPQAAGDASSRPAAATQPASTARVDLLKQRMAADLHRQASWHLGRGQYAVAAERLREAIDQDPDLLEARQDLAGIFYRQQDYDRAVAEYQTVLGRNPNHESALYGAALAYVAKRDYHQSREMLTRLLAVNDRNAEAWLDLGDVLFMMGDVINARGQWRRALKVDPAATEAIAKAQRRLELYGPADELGRAGNPESLGSR
;
A
#
# COMPACT_ATOMS: atom_id res chain seq x y z
N MET A 1 49.30 -19.52 4.36
CA MET A 1 48.37 -19.86 3.27
C MET A 1 47.72 -21.20 3.58
N PRO A 2 46.52 -21.50 3.07
CA PRO A 2 45.25 -20.76 3.11
C PRO A 2 44.28 -21.45 4.13
N PHE A 3 43.03 -21.04 4.40
CA PHE A 3 41.96 -20.54 3.53
C PHE A 3 41.09 -19.42 4.14
N HIS A 4 40.30 -18.78 3.27
CA HIS A 4 39.31 -17.71 3.53
C HIS A 4 37.92 -18.32 3.91
N CYS A 5 36.83 -17.62 4.23
CA CYS A 5 36.31 -16.27 3.88
C CYS A 5 35.49 -15.71 5.09
N THR A 6 35.45 -14.41 5.44
CA THR A 6 34.68 -13.30 4.80
C THR A 6 33.23 -13.70 4.49
N ILE A 7 32.19 -13.07 5.08
CA ILE A 7 31.74 -11.66 5.01
C ILE A 7 31.27 -11.18 6.42
N GLY A 8 31.06 -9.89 6.77
CA GLY A 8 31.12 -8.66 5.96
C GLY A 8 31.29 -7.31 6.69
N ARG A 9 31.39 -7.27 8.04
CA ARG A 9 31.31 -6.11 8.98
C ARG A 9 29.86 -5.82 9.44
N ARG A 10 29.55 -5.70 10.74
CA ARG A 10 30.42 -5.52 11.93
C ARG A 10 30.42 -6.77 12.85
N ARG A 11 31.60 -7.18 13.33
CA ARG A 11 31.78 -8.11 14.47
C ARG A 11 32.66 -7.43 15.51
N PHE A 12 32.35 -7.57 16.80
CA PHE A 12 33.14 -7.03 17.91
C PHE A 12 33.33 -8.06 19.04
N PRO A 13 34.55 -8.25 19.58
CA PRO A 13 34.80 -9.08 20.77
C PRO A 13 34.82 -8.26 22.09
N LEU A 14 34.64 -8.95 23.23
CA LEU A 14 34.52 -8.36 24.58
C LEU A 14 35.72 -8.55 25.51
N SER A 15 35.90 -7.55 26.40
CA SER A 15 36.52 -7.50 27.76
C SER A 15 36.11 -6.11 28.36
N ILE A 16 36.45 -5.59 29.56
CA ILE A 16 37.51 -5.83 30.58
C ILE A 16 36.94 -5.68 32.02
N VAL A 17 37.40 -6.53 32.94
CA VAL A 17 37.56 -6.41 34.42
C VAL A 17 36.81 -5.31 35.23
N ALA A 18 35.88 -5.80 36.08
CA ALA A 18 35.60 -5.53 37.51
C ALA A 18 35.40 -4.10 38.10
N GLY A 19 34.36 -3.98 38.94
CA GLY A 19 34.05 -2.80 39.76
C GLY A 19 33.05 -3.01 40.90
N GLY A 20 33.14 -4.11 41.68
CA GLY A 20 32.33 -4.33 42.89
C GLY A 20 31.02 -5.12 42.70
N LEU A 21 30.69 -5.97 43.69
CA LEU A 21 29.56 -6.92 43.77
C LEU A 21 29.33 -7.82 42.53
N ALA A 22 29.57 -9.12 42.70
CA ALA A 22 29.42 -10.12 41.64
C ALA A 22 27.94 -10.48 41.35
N LEU A 23 27.32 -9.73 40.45
CA LEU A 23 26.16 -10.18 39.67
C LEU A 23 26.63 -10.91 38.40
N ALA A 24 25.82 -11.85 37.91
CA ALA A 24 26.04 -12.50 36.62
C ALA A 24 25.65 -11.55 35.46
N VAL A 25 26.54 -10.61 35.11
CA VAL A 25 26.27 -9.60 34.07
C VAL A 25 26.63 -10.14 32.68
N CYS A 26 25.61 -10.33 31.83
CA CYS A 26 25.82 -10.50 30.40
C CYS A 26 26.11 -9.13 29.78
N THR A 27 27.30 -8.93 29.19
CA THR A 27 27.70 -7.63 28.61
C THR A 27 27.54 -7.64 27.08
N PRO A 28 26.91 -6.62 26.47
CA PRO A 28 26.85 -6.47 25.02
C PRO A 28 28.19 -5.92 24.48
N SER A 29 28.56 -6.33 23.26
CA SER A 29 29.94 -6.10 22.79
C SER A 29 30.29 -4.64 22.50
N ALA A 30 31.46 -4.23 23.00
CA ALA A 30 31.87 -2.85 23.23
C ALA A 30 32.13 -2.04 21.95
N LEU A 31 31.08 -1.34 21.51
CA LEU A 31 31.19 0.06 21.08
C LEU A 31 30.14 0.87 21.85
N ALA A 32 30.29 2.20 21.81
CA ALA A 32 29.51 3.16 22.58
C ALA A 32 27.97 3.02 22.45
N GLU A 33 27.27 3.72 23.33
CA GLU A 33 25.81 3.82 23.49
C GLU A 33 25.13 4.47 22.27
N SER A 34 25.23 3.83 21.11
CA SER A 34 24.60 4.28 19.87
C SER A 34 23.11 4.01 19.95
N SER A 35 22.32 5.06 20.26
CA SER A 35 20.86 5.06 20.20
C SER A 35 20.29 4.75 18.81
N THR A 36 21.12 4.82 17.76
CA THR A 36 20.82 4.38 16.40
C THR A 36 20.59 2.85 16.34
N PRO A 37 19.42 2.38 15.88
CA PRO A 37 19.19 0.96 15.63
C PRO A 37 20.16 0.37 14.59
N ILE A 38 20.41 -0.93 14.67
CA ILE A 38 21.15 -1.68 13.63
C ILE A 38 20.13 -2.19 12.60
N SER A 39 20.19 -1.73 11.35
CA SER A 39 19.36 -2.25 10.26
C SER A 39 19.77 -3.68 9.87
N ILE A 40 18.80 -4.60 9.74
CA ILE A 40 19.01 -6.01 9.36
C ILE A 40 18.01 -6.43 8.28
N ARG A 41 18.54 -6.97 7.18
CA ARG A 41 17.80 -7.34 5.96
C ARG A 41 17.25 -8.75 5.98
N SER A 42 16.76 -9.18 7.13
CA SER A 42 16.31 -10.55 7.39
C SER A 42 15.43 -10.58 8.63
N ARG A 43 14.35 -11.36 8.59
CA ARG A 43 13.54 -11.65 9.79
C ARG A 43 14.22 -12.66 10.73
N GLN A 44 15.32 -13.29 10.32
CA GLN A 44 16.21 -14.05 11.20
C GLN A 44 17.36 -13.15 11.67
N VAL A 45 17.45 -12.93 12.98
CA VAL A 45 18.44 -12.05 13.63
C VAL A 45 19.37 -12.87 14.52
N GLU A 46 20.65 -12.93 14.14
CA GLU A 46 21.71 -13.56 14.96
C GLU A 46 22.11 -12.63 16.12
N LEU A 47 21.65 -12.98 17.33
CA LEU A 47 21.93 -12.25 18.55
C LEU A 47 23.10 -12.89 19.32
N HIS A 48 24.32 -12.49 18.94
CA HIS A 48 25.54 -12.91 19.64
C HIS A 48 25.61 -12.33 21.06
N TYR A 49 25.78 -13.22 22.04
CA TYR A 49 26.05 -12.89 23.44
C TYR A 49 27.37 -13.49 23.93
N ARG A 50 27.78 -13.15 25.15
CA ARG A 50 28.82 -13.85 25.93
C ARG A 50 28.52 -13.72 27.42
N VAL A 51 28.47 -14.84 28.13
CA VAL A 51 28.43 -14.84 29.61
C VAL A 51 29.86 -14.98 30.17
N THR A 52 30.10 -14.36 31.33
CA THR A 52 31.37 -14.42 32.07
C THR A 52 31.11 -14.87 33.51
N GLY A 53 31.88 -15.84 34.00
CA GLY A 53 31.82 -16.33 35.40
C GLY A 53 31.21 -17.73 35.57
N SER A 54 30.42 -18.21 34.60
CA SER A 54 30.00 -19.62 34.52
C SER A 54 29.82 -20.01 33.05
N ALA A 55 30.14 -21.27 32.72
CA ALA A 55 29.89 -21.86 31.40
C ALA A 55 28.46 -22.44 31.31
N ASP A 56 27.89 -22.90 32.43
CA ASP A 56 26.56 -23.50 32.51
C ASP A 56 25.42 -22.46 32.60
N ALA A 57 25.72 -21.21 32.26
CA ALA A 57 24.77 -20.10 32.32
C ALA A 57 23.66 -20.27 31.28
N GLU A 58 22.42 -20.12 31.73
CA GLU A 58 21.23 -20.22 30.87
C GLU A 58 20.81 -18.80 30.47
N VAL A 59 20.79 -18.49 29.17
CA VAL A 59 20.44 -17.14 28.69
C VAL A 59 18.97 -17.09 28.28
N GLU A 60 18.31 -15.99 28.61
CA GLU A 60 16.91 -15.73 28.30
C GLU A 60 16.77 -14.42 27.52
N LEU A 61 16.02 -14.47 26.42
CA LEU A 61 15.82 -13.34 25.51
C LEU A 61 14.43 -12.72 25.69
N TRP A 62 14.43 -11.40 25.86
CA TRP A 62 13.25 -10.55 25.90
C TRP A 62 13.32 -9.49 24.79
N TYR A 63 12.16 -9.14 24.22
CA TYR A 63 12.08 -8.12 23.18
C TYR A 63 10.89 -7.17 23.36
N THR A 64 11.01 -5.96 22.83
CA THR A 64 9.97 -4.93 22.76
C THR A 64 9.84 -4.43 21.31
N ARG A 65 8.63 -4.00 20.90
CA ARG A 65 8.36 -3.34 19.61
C ARG A 65 7.84 -1.91 19.75
N ASP A 66 7.63 -1.44 20.98
CA ASP A 66 6.86 -0.23 21.31
C ASP A 66 7.68 0.77 22.15
N ARG A 67 9.01 0.77 21.96
CA ARG A 67 9.98 1.58 22.72
C ARG A 67 10.10 1.24 24.21
N GLY A 68 9.80 -0.01 24.58
CA GLY A 68 9.94 -0.54 25.95
C GLY A 68 8.70 -0.35 26.81
N LEU A 69 7.56 0.06 26.25
CA LEU A 69 6.29 0.14 26.99
C LEU A 69 5.84 -1.27 27.42
N THR A 70 5.93 -2.24 26.52
CA THR A 70 5.70 -3.66 26.79
C THR A 70 6.90 -4.51 26.40
N TRP A 71 7.06 -5.60 27.14
CA TRP A 71 8.15 -6.57 26.97
C TRP A 71 7.60 -7.98 26.79
N HIS A 72 8.01 -8.62 25.71
CA HIS A 72 7.67 -9.99 25.36
C HIS A 72 8.87 -10.90 25.65
N ARG A 73 8.62 -11.98 26.38
CA ARG A 73 9.57 -13.09 26.52
C ARG A 73 9.61 -13.85 25.20
N TRP A 74 10.77 -13.96 24.55
CA TRP A 74 10.93 -14.82 23.38
C TRP A 74 11.10 -16.28 23.79
N GLY A 75 12.05 -16.54 24.69
CA GLY A 75 12.42 -17.88 25.10
C GLY A 75 13.74 -17.91 25.85
N LYS A 76 14.20 -19.12 26.17
CA LYS A 76 15.56 -19.36 26.65
C LYS A 76 16.41 -19.95 25.53
N ASP A 77 17.72 -19.85 25.69
CA ASP A 77 18.71 -20.43 24.81
C ASP A 77 18.89 -21.92 25.13
N GLU A 78 18.45 -22.80 24.22
CA GLU A 78 18.31 -24.24 24.51
C GLU A 78 19.62 -25.01 24.38
N ASP A 79 20.46 -24.69 23.39
CA ASP A 79 21.81 -25.28 23.24
C ASP A 79 22.89 -24.54 24.04
N ARG A 80 22.55 -23.35 24.57
CA ARG A 80 23.43 -22.43 25.31
C ARG A 80 24.63 -21.95 24.49
N ALA A 81 24.49 -21.85 23.17
CA ALA A 81 25.53 -21.46 22.23
C ALA A 81 25.20 -20.17 21.45
N SER A 82 26.04 -19.15 21.60
CA SER A 82 25.96 -17.89 20.86
C SER A 82 26.18 -18.11 19.34
N PRO A 83 25.30 -17.61 18.44
CA PRO A 83 24.18 -16.70 18.67
C PRO A 83 22.81 -17.36 18.91
N ILE A 84 21.98 -16.69 19.72
CA ILE A 84 20.52 -16.94 19.71
C ILE A 84 19.96 -16.45 18.37
N VAL A 85 19.24 -17.30 17.63
CA VAL A 85 18.60 -16.94 16.36
C VAL A 85 17.16 -16.49 16.62
N PHE A 86 16.94 -15.17 16.68
CA PHE A 86 15.62 -14.59 16.86
C PHE A 86 14.87 -14.50 15.52
N SER A 87 13.78 -15.27 15.40
CA SER A 87 12.82 -15.18 14.29
C SER A 87 11.77 -14.10 14.58
N ALA A 88 11.84 -12.98 13.86
CA ALA A 88 10.98 -11.82 14.05
C ALA A 88 9.54 -12.04 13.51
N PRO A 89 8.49 -11.76 14.30
CA PRO A 89 7.09 -11.85 13.85
C PRO A 89 6.72 -10.94 12.67
N GLY A 90 7.53 -9.92 12.38
CA GLY A 90 7.36 -8.99 11.28
C GLY A 90 8.47 -7.93 11.26
N GLU A 91 8.38 -6.97 10.35
CA GLU A 91 9.33 -5.87 10.23
C GLU A 91 9.10 -4.74 11.24
N GLY A 92 9.98 -3.72 11.22
CA GLY A 92 9.98 -2.56 12.10
C GLY A 92 11.07 -2.60 13.19
N LEU A 93 10.90 -1.72 14.20
CA LEU A 93 11.88 -1.55 15.28
C LEU A 93 11.70 -2.60 16.40
N TYR A 94 12.81 -3.24 16.79
CA TYR A 94 12.89 -4.19 17.89
C TYR A 94 13.96 -3.75 18.89
N GLY A 95 13.61 -3.75 20.17
CA GLY A 95 14.55 -3.60 21.29
C GLY A 95 14.75 -4.94 21.97
N PHE A 96 15.99 -5.30 22.31
CA PHE A 96 16.32 -6.57 22.97
C PHE A 96 16.96 -6.38 24.34
N VAL A 97 16.63 -7.30 25.27
CA VAL A 97 17.28 -7.49 26.57
C VAL A 97 17.59 -8.97 26.75
N MET A 98 18.81 -9.28 27.14
CA MET A 98 19.23 -10.62 27.54
C MET A 98 19.43 -10.68 29.06
N ILE A 99 18.99 -11.79 29.67
CA ILE A 99 19.18 -12.10 31.09
C ILE A 99 19.96 -13.40 31.18
N ALA A 100 21.08 -13.42 31.90
CA ALA A 100 21.82 -14.62 32.23
C ALA A 100 21.40 -15.14 33.61
N HIS A 101 20.91 -16.38 33.63
CA HIS A 101 20.56 -17.13 34.84
C HIS A 101 21.76 -18.01 35.22
N VAL A 102 22.32 -17.80 36.41
CA VAL A 102 23.50 -18.56 36.90
C VAL A 102 23.20 -19.13 38.27
N ALA A 103 23.37 -20.46 38.42
CA ALA A 103 23.11 -21.16 39.67
C ALA A 103 23.90 -20.54 40.84
N GLY A 104 23.20 -20.29 41.95
CA GLY A 104 23.77 -19.66 43.15
C GLY A 104 24.04 -18.14 43.05
N SER A 105 23.80 -17.50 41.90
CA SER A 105 23.96 -16.05 41.72
C SER A 105 22.61 -15.32 41.74
N PRO A 106 22.54 -14.07 42.28
CA PRO A 106 21.34 -13.26 42.14
C PRO A 106 21.10 -12.94 40.65
N THR A 107 19.92 -13.29 40.15
CA THR A 107 19.55 -13.11 38.74
C THR A 107 18.77 -11.79 38.56
N ARG A 108 18.97 -11.12 37.42
CA ARG A 108 18.21 -9.90 37.08
C ARG A 108 16.71 -10.24 36.92
N PRO A 109 15.77 -9.45 37.46
CA PRO A 109 14.35 -9.62 37.16
C PRO A 109 14.06 -9.39 35.66
N ALA A 110 12.91 -9.87 35.20
CA ALA A 110 12.38 -9.57 33.86
C ALA A 110 12.31 -8.05 33.62
N PRO A 111 12.50 -7.58 32.37
CA PRO A 111 12.54 -6.16 32.07
C PRO A 111 11.21 -5.47 32.36
N THR A 112 11.29 -4.25 32.88
CA THR A 112 10.14 -3.45 33.31
C THR A 112 9.62 -2.51 32.21
N SER A 113 8.37 -2.07 32.28
CA SER A 113 7.87 -1.03 31.37
C SER A 113 8.71 0.25 31.50
N TYR A 114 8.98 0.90 30.36
CA TYR A 114 9.91 2.02 30.18
C TYR A 114 11.40 1.68 30.38
N GLU A 115 11.76 0.41 30.53
CA GLU A 115 13.16 -0.02 30.55
C GLU A 115 13.83 0.13 29.17
N SER A 116 14.98 0.79 29.12
CA SER A 116 15.80 0.93 27.91
C SER A 116 16.41 -0.42 27.48
N PRO A 117 16.22 -0.87 26.23
CA PRO A 117 16.86 -2.09 25.74
C PRO A 117 18.38 -2.04 25.70
N GLN A 118 19.03 -3.21 25.82
CA GLN A 118 20.47 -3.38 25.65
C GLN A 118 20.91 -3.18 24.19
N ARG A 119 20.00 -3.41 23.23
CA ARG A 119 20.24 -3.15 21.80
C ARG A 119 18.96 -2.82 21.04
N TRP A 120 19.04 -1.84 20.14
CA TRP A 120 18.02 -1.57 19.12
C TRP A 120 18.42 -2.19 17.78
N VAL A 121 17.45 -2.80 17.10
CA VAL A 121 17.57 -3.42 15.77
C VAL A 121 16.37 -2.96 14.94
N PHE A 122 16.60 -2.55 13.70
CA PHE A 122 15.54 -2.26 12.75
C PHE A 122 15.49 -3.40 11.73
N ILE A 123 14.37 -4.11 11.67
CA ILE A 123 14.20 -5.27 10.79
C ILE A 123 13.42 -4.81 9.58
N ASP A 124 14.09 -4.86 8.42
CA ASP A 124 13.55 -4.45 7.13
C ASP A 124 14.02 -5.47 6.08
N ALA A 125 13.17 -6.46 5.78
CA ALA A 125 13.50 -7.58 4.90
C ALA A 125 12.81 -7.49 3.53
N THR A 126 12.11 -6.38 3.25
CA THR A 126 11.41 -6.14 1.99
C THR A 126 12.22 -5.14 1.17
N PRO A 127 12.72 -5.49 -0.04
CA PRO A 127 13.35 -4.52 -0.91
C PRO A 127 12.30 -3.68 -1.66
N PRO A 128 12.55 -2.39 -1.93
CA PRO A 128 11.58 -1.50 -2.53
C PRO A 128 11.21 -1.93 -3.94
N LEU A 129 9.92 -1.96 -4.23
CA LEU A 129 9.43 -2.07 -5.61
C LEU A 129 9.82 -0.78 -6.37
N ALA A 130 10.22 -0.94 -7.62
CA ALA A 130 10.63 0.15 -8.49
C ALA A 130 10.39 -0.23 -9.97
N GLN A 131 9.73 0.65 -10.73
CA GLN A 131 9.49 0.51 -12.17
C GLN A 131 9.42 1.88 -12.86
N TRP A 132 9.67 1.93 -14.17
CA TRP A 132 9.48 3.12 -14.99
C TRP A 132 8.11 3.08 -15.69
N ASP A 133 7.33 4.15 -15.54
CA ASP A 133 6.01 4.31 -16.17
C ASP A 133 6.06 5.22 -17.42
N GLY A 134 7.27 5.69 -17.76
CA GLY A 134 7.59 6.34 -19.02
C GLY A 134 8.57 7.51 -18.89
N ALA A 135 9.07 7.95 -20.04
CA ALA A 135 9.68 9.25 -20.21
C ALA A 135 9.19 9.83 -21.54
N GLU A 136 8.40 10.90 -21.48
CA GLU A 136 7.69 11.47 -22.62
C GLU A 136 8.06 12.96 -22.76
N PRO A 137 8.35 13.49 -23.97
CA PRO A 137 8.63 14.92 -24.13
C PRO A 137 7.36 15.76 -23.86
N ALA A 138 7.53 16.94 -23.27
CA ALA A 138 6.50 17.97 -23.28
C ALA A 138 6.20 18.44 -24.73
N ASP A 139 5.01 18.98 -24.99
CA ASP A 139 4.63 19.40 -26.36
C ASP A 139 5.53 20.51 -26.91
N ASP A 140 6.09 21.32 -26.02
CA ASP A 140 7.01 22.42 -26.28
C ASP A 140 8.50 22.01 -26.20
N PHE A 141 8.83 20.71 -26.28
CA PHE A 141 10.20 20.20 -26.16
C PHE A 141 11.20 20.86 -27.13
N ALA A 142 10.75 21.30 -28.31
CA ALA A 142 11.55 22.11 -29.25
C ALA A 142 12.16 23.38 -28.63
N THR A 143 11.48 23.97 -27.65
CA THR A 143 11.78 25.28 -27.06
C THR A 143 12.18 25.17 -25.60
N ASN A 144 11.44 24.39 -24.80
CA ASN A 144 11.67 24.25 -23.35
C ASN A 144 12.41 22.98 -22.95
N ARG A 145 12.69 22.07 -23.89
CA ARG A 145 13.49 20.83 -23.71
C ARG A 145 13.12 19.99 -22.48
N THR A 146 11.84 20.00 -22.08
CA THR A 146 11.36 19.36 -20.85
C THR A 146 10.90 17.93 -21.12
N LEU A 147 11.57 16.95 -20.52
CA LEU A 147 11.24 15.53 -20.57
C LEU A 147 10.51 15.14 -19.28
N GLN A 148 9.25 14.70 -19.40
CA GLN A 148 8.42 14.32 -18.27
C GLN A 148 8.72 12.87 -17.89
N LEU A 149 9.33 12.67 -16.73
CA LEU A 149 9.77 11.38 -16.20
C LEU A 149 8.72 10.81 -15.25
N ARG A 150 8.35 9.54 -15.41
CA ARG A 150 7.36 8.85 -14.56
C ARG A 150 7.85 7.49 -14.08
N TRP A 151 7.57 7.17 -12.83
CA TRP A 151 7.94 5.90 -12.20
C TRP A 151 7.02 5.57 -11.03
N THR A 152 6.91 4.28 -10.70
CA THR A 152 6.34 3.84 -9.44
C THR A 152 7.47 3.33 -8.57
N ALA A 153 7.58 3.82 -7.34
CA ALA A 153 8.35 3.17 -6.30
C ALA A 153 7.46 2.87 -5.09
N HIS A 154 7.75 1.79 -4.36
CA HIS A 154 6.97 1.43 -3.19
C HIS A 154 7.76 0.63 -2.16
N ASP A 155 7.77 1.12 -0.92
CA ASP A 155 8.12 0.35 0.29
C ASP A 155 7.53 1.02 1.53
N ASP A 156 7.32 0.25 2.60
CA ASP A 156 6.89 0.77 3.91
C ASP A 156 7.98 1.64 4.57
N ASN A 157 9.25 1.47 4.17
CA ASN A 157 10.43 2.08 4.79
C ASN A 157 11.10 3.14 3.90
N LEU A 158 10.44 3.64 2.85
CA LEU A 158 10.95 4.76 2.04
C LEU A 158 11.16 6.04 2.88
N THR A 159 12.11 6.88 2.47
CA THR A 159 12.23 8.26 2.99
C THR A 159 11.32 9.21 2.21
N ALA A 160 11.17 10.46 2.66
CA ALA A 160 10.38 11.47 1.95
C ALA A 160 10.93 11.85 0.56
N ARG A 161 12.21 11.56 0.29
CA ARG A 161 12.90 11.78 -0.99
C ARG A 161 13.79 10.57 -1.31
N PRO A 162 13.21 9.40 -1.65
CA PRO A 162 13.91 8.12 -1.73
C PRO A 162 14.51 7.85 -3.11
N ILE A 163 14.28 8.75 -4.07
CA ILE A 163 14.55 8.55 -5.49
C ILE A 163 15.77 9.37 -5.92
N ARG A 164 16.72 8.71 -6.58
CA ARG A 164 17.74 9.35 -7.41
C ARG A 164 17.47 9.04 -8.89
N LEU A 165 17.52 10.07 -9.71
CA LEU A 165 17.37 10.00 -11.16
C LEU A 165 18.72 10.28 -11.82
N MET A 166 19.08 9.49 -12.83
CA MET A 166 20.34 9.63 -13.57
C MET A 166 20.13 9.43 -15.08
N TYR A 167 21.04 9.96 -15.89
CA TYR A 167 21.12 9.65 -17.33
C TYR A 167 22.54 9.22 -17.72
N GLN A 168 22.64 8.56 -18.88
CA GLN A 168 23.87 8.19 -19.55
C GLN A 168 23.72 8.51 -21.04
N SER A 169 24.71 9.18 -21.64
CA SER A 169 24.74 9.38 -23.11
C SER A 169 25.47 8.23 -23.79
N THR A 170 25.11 7.92 -25.04
CA THR A 170 25.93 7.02 -25.88
C THR A 170 27.29 7.61 -26.24
N ILE A 171 27.48 8.93 -26.05
CA ILE A 171 28.72 9.65 -26.40
C ILE A 171 29.80 9.49 -25.32
N ASP A 172 29.45 9.73 -24.04
CA ASP A 172 30.39 9.70 -22.92
C ASP A 172 30.35 8.39 -22.12
N GLN A 173 29.24 7.64 -22.21
CA GLN A 173 28.95 6.44 -21.45
C GLN A 173 29.06 6.61 -19.92
N ALA A 174 28.98 7.85 -19.42
CA ALA A 174 29.06 8.19 -18.00
C ALA A 174 27.67 8.37 -17.39
N TRP A 175 27.49 7.94 -16.13
CA TRP A 175 26.24 8.18 -15.38
C TRP A 175 26.27 9.55 -14.71
N HIS A 176 25.46 10.47 -15.21
CA HIS A 176 25.26 11.82 -14.68
C HIS A 176 23.99 11.89 -13.84
N SER A 177 23.97 12.75 -12.82
CA SER A 177 22.78 12.98 -12.00
C SER A 177 21.78 13.89 -12.72
N ILE A 178 20.49 13.56 -12.60
CA ILE A 178 19.36 14.45 -12.92
C ILE A 178 18.93 15.17 -11.63
N ASP A 179 18.71 14.40 -10.57
CA ASP A 179 18.46 14.83 -9.19
C ASP A 179 18.81 13.65 -8.27
N GLU A 180 19.36 13.93 -7.09
CA GLU A 180 19.77 12.91 -6.12
C GLU A 180 18.72 12.60 -5.04
N ALA A 181 17.67 13.40 -4.91
CA ALA A 181 16.69 13.28 -3.84
C ALA A 181 15.30 13.79 -4.27
N VAL A 182 14.65 13.10 -5.20
CA VAL A 182 13.26 13.39 -5.62
C VAL A 182 12.26 12.69 -4.71
N ALA A 183 11.12 13.33 -4.47
CA ALA A 183 9.98 12.74 -3.78
C ALA A 183 9.35 11.61 -4.60
N ASN A 184 8.66 10.66 -3.96
CA ASN A 184 7.98 9.57 -4.64
C ASN A 184 6.60 9.99 -5.18
N THR A 185 6.55 11.06 -6.00
CA THR A 185 5.34 11.58 -6.65
C THR A 185 5.03 10.89 -7.98
N GLY A 186 5.94 10.06 -8.49
CA GLY A 186 5.83 9.36 -9.77
C GLY A 186 5.79 10.26 -11.02
N LEU A 187 6.10 11.56 -10.87
CA LEU A 187 6.22 12.53 -11.94
C LEU A 187 7.32 13.56 -11.63
N TYR A 188 8.18 13.87 -12.60
CA TYR A 188 9.22 14.90 -12.54
C TYR A 188 9.53 15.48 -13.93
N ASP A 189 9.46 16.81 -14.05
CA ASP A 189 9.74 17.54 -15.29
C ASP A 189 11.24 17.88 -15.40
N TRP A 190 12.01 17.04 -16.10
CA TRP A 190 13.44 17.27 -16.30
C TRP A 190 13.71 18.20 -17.48
N LYS A 191 14.30 19.37 -17.23
CA LYS A 191 14.88 20.22 -18.28
C LYS A 191 16.19 19.61 -18.79
N VAL A 192 16.15 19.04 -19.99
CA VAL A 192 17.28 18.36 -20.62
C VAL A 192 18.32 19.40 -21.08
N PRO A 193 19.60 19.30 -20.69
CA PRO A 193 20.65 20.25 -21.08
C PRO A 193 20.78 20.42 -22.60
N GLU A 194 21.05 21.65 -23.05
CA GLU A 194 21.17 21.96 -24.48
C GLU A 194 22.28 21.15 -25.18
N SER A 195 23.39 20.91 -24.48
CA SER A 195 24.54 20.11 -24.95
C SER A 195 24.26 18.62 -25.08
N LEU A 196 23.15 18.11 -24.52
CA LEU A 196 22.81 16.69 -24.56
C LEU A 196 21.96 16.39 -25.79
N GLY A 197 22.50 15.64 -26.75
CA GLY A 197 21.81 15.17 -27.95
C GLY A 197 21.98 13.66 -28.17
N GLY A 198 21.44 13.14 -29.27
CA GLY A 198 21.57 11.72 -29.62
C GLY A 198 20.71 10.80 -28.76
N GLN A 199 21.27 9.65 -28.39
CA GLN A 199 20.61 8.66 -27.54
C GLN A 199 21.03 8.79 -26.08
N ILE A 200 20.04 8.74 -25.18
CA ILE A 200 20.25 8.68 -23.74
C ILE A 200 19.55 7.47 -23.12
N THR A 201 20.15 6.90 -22.07
CA THR A 201 19.51 5.90 -21.21
C THR A 201 19.29 6.53 -19.83
N LEU A 202 18.11 6.35 -19.26
CA LEU A 202 17.79 6.82 -17.91
C LEU A 202 18.01 5.71 -16.88
N LYS A 203 18.28 6.08 -15.63
CA LYS A 203 18.28 5.17 -14.48
C LYS A 203 17.53 5.79 -13.30
N LEU A 204 16.63 5.00 -12.74
CA LEU A 204 15.94 5.21 -11.47
C LEU A 204 16.69 4.40 -10.41
N ILE A 205 17.01 5.02 -9.29
CA ILE A 205 17.58 4.36 -8.11
C ILE A 205 16.67 4.67 -6.92
N VAL A 206 16.12 3.64 -6.29
CA VAL A 206 15.27 3.75 -5.09
C VAL A 206 16.03 3.22 -3.89
N ARG A 207 15.98 3.94 -2.76
CA ARG A 207 16.58 3.52 -1.49
C ARG A 207 15.60 3.69 -0.32
N ASP A 208 15.56 2.68 0.56
CA ASP A 208 14.81 2.65 1.81
C ASP A 208 15.69 2.93 3.06
N GLN A 209 15.10 2.74 4.24
CA GLN A 209 15.78 2.86 5.55
C GLN A 209 16.47 1.54 6.01
N GLY A 210 16.10 0.37 5.47
CA GLY A 210 16.85 -0.90 5.58
C GLY A 210 18.16 -0.95 4.78
N GLU A 211 18.42 0.08 3.99
CA GLU A 211 19.52 0.23 3.04
C GLU A 211 19.46 -0.70 1.82
N HIS A 212 18.30 -1.27 1.47
CA HIS A 212 18.15 -1.83 0.12
C HIS A 212 18.27 -0.71 -0.92
N VAL A 213 18.80 -1.08 -2.08
CA VAL A 213 18.92 -0.19 -3.24
C VAL A 213 18.45 -0.98 -4.45
N VAL A 214 17.50 -0.42 -5.19
CA VAL A 214 16.93 -1.03 -6.39
C VAL A 214 17.10 -0.09 -7.56
N GLU A 215 17.82 -0.56 -8.59
CA GLU A 215 18.04 0.17 -9.83
C GLU A 215 17.12 -0.32 -10.96
N ARG A 216 16.67 0.60 -11.81
CA ARG A 216 15.92 0.32 -13.05
C ARG A 216 16.37 1.26 -14.16
N THR A 217 16.65 0.73 -15.35
CA THR A 217 16.98 1.54 -16.54
C THR A 217 15.78 1.69 -17.49
N PHE A 218 15.79 2.75 -18.29
CA PHE A 218 14.76 3.02 -19.31
C PHE A 218 15.39 3.69 -20.55
N GLY A 219 14.86 3.38 -21.74
CA GLY A 219 15.41 3.81 -23.04
C GLY A 219 16.11 2.68 -23.80
N PRO A 220 16.98 2.99 -24.78
CA PRO A 220 17.46 4.33 -25.12
C PRO A 220 16.39 5.23 -25.74
N LEU A 221 16.47 6.53 -25.43
CA LEU A 221 15.60 7.60 -25.94
C LEU A 221 16.39 8.47 -26.91
N ALA A 222 15.91 8.61 -28.15
CA ALA A 222 16.56 9.42 -29.18
C ALA A 222 16.03 10.85 -29.16
N LEU A 223 16.73 11.76 -28.46
CA LEU A 223 16.30 13.14 -28.21
C LEU A 223 16.06 13.91 -29.52
N ASP A 224 16.90 13.68 -30.52
CA ASP A 224 16.85 14.36 -31.82
C ASP A 224 15.51 14.12 -32.55
N ARG A 225 14.86 12.96 -32.32
CA ARG A 225 13.54 12.66 -32.88
C ARG A 225 12.44 13.55 -32.31
N TYR A 226 12.54 13.93 -31.03
CA TYR A 226 11.56 14.82 -30.40
C TYR A 226 11.68 16.24 -30.95
N VAL A 227 12.90 16.71 -31.26
CA VAL A 227 13.14 17.99 -31.96
C VAL A 227 12.63 17.92 -33.41
N ALA A 228 12.92 16.86 -34.16
CA ALA A 228 12.47 16.71 -35.55
C ALA A 228 10.93 16.63 -35.68
N ASN A 229 10.27 15.88 -34.78
CA ASN A 229 8.81 15.72 -34.81
C ASN A 229 8.07 17.02 -34.45
N SER A 230 8.58 17.77 -33.46
CA SER A 230 7.97 19.03 -33.02
C SER A 230 8.11 20.14 -34.07
N ILE A 231 9.20 20.17 -34.85
CA ILE A 231 9.34 21.05 -36.03
C ILE A 231 8.36 20.65 -37.15
N SER A 232 8.13 19.35 -37.35
CA SER A 232 7.25 18.82 -38.40
C SER A 232 5.75 19.04 -38.12
N ALA A 233 5.38 19.46 -36.91
CA ALA A 233 3.99 19.78 -36.53
C ALA A 233 3.53 21.18 -36.99
N LYS A 234 4.38 21.94 -37.72
CA LYS A 234 4.05 23.27 -38.23
C LYS A 234 3.11 23.19 -39.44
N PRO A 235 1.97 23.94 -39.47
CA PRO A 235 1.15 24.06 -40.67
C PRO A 235 1.95 24.58 -41.87
N PRO A 236 1.61 24.20 -43.12
CA PRO A 236 2.31 24.67 -44.31
C PRO A 236 2.23 26.20 -44.39
N ALA A 237 3.38 26.84 -44.66
CA ALA A 237 3.45 28.29 -44.81
C ALA A 237 2.66 28.71 -46.07
N ALA A 238 1.74 29.67 -45.90
CA ALA A 238 1.07 30.30 -47.04
C ALA A 238 2.09 31.15 -47.82
N GLY A 239 2.17 30.93 -49.13
CA GLY A 239 3.04 31.68 -50.04
C GLY A 239 2.47 33.04 -50.44
N ASP A 240 3.37 33.85 -50.99
CA ASP A 240 3.21 35.26 -51.38
C ASP A 240 1.86 35.69 -51.98
N ALA A 241 1.25 36.73 -51.40
CA ALA A 241 0.13 37.47 -52.02
C ALA A 241 0.10 38.96 -51.61
N ASN A 242 0.65 39.81 -52.48
CA ASN A 242 0.36 41.23 -52.76
C ASN A 242 -0.31 42.14 -51.67
N PRO A 243 0.34 43.24 -51.22
CA PRO A 243 -0.21 44.17 -50.22
C PRO A 243 -1.11 45.27 -50.82
N GLN A 244 -2.43 45.08 -50.87
CA GLN A 244 -3.37 46.18 -51.17
C GLN A 244 -4.81 45.94 -50.67
N ALA A 245 -5.19 46.57 -49.55
CA ALA A 245 -6.53 47.08 -49.21
C ALA A 245 -6.58 47.43 -47.70
N ALA A 246 -7.10 48.61 -47.37
CA ALA A 246 -7.56 48.93 -46.02
C ALA A 246 -9.09 48.93 -46.02
N GLY A 247 -9.71 48.30 -45.02
CA GLY A 247 -11.17 48.23 -44.90
C GLY A 247 -11.65 47.41 -43.71
N ASP A 248 -12.57 48.02 -42.95
CA ASP A 248 -13.59 47.44 -42.06
C ASP A 248 -13.21 46.29 -41.11
N ALA A 249 -12.99 46.67 -39.85
CA ALA A 249 -13.09 45.74 -38.72
C ALA A 249 -14.55 45.60 -38.25
N SER A 250 -15.14 44.41 -38.41
CA SER A 250 -16.26 43.95 -37.55
C SER A 250 -16.52 42.44 -37.65
N SER A 251 -16.77 41.82 -36.48
CA SER A 251 -17.49 40.56 -36.25
C SER A 251 -17.20 39.34 -37.16
N ARG A 252 -16.27 38.48 -36.73
CA ARG A 252 -16.42 37.01 -36.83
C ARG A 252 -16.09 36.38 -35.47
N PRO A 253 -16.75 35.28 -35.07
CA PRO A 253 -16.55 34.66 -33.76
C PRO A 253 -15.18 33.97 -33.67
N ALA A 254 -14.60 33.97 -32.47
CA ALA A 254 -13.36 33.24 -32.20
C ALA A 254 -13.62 31.73 -32.17
N ALA A 255 -13.17 31.00 -33.20
CA ALA A 255 -13.13 29.55 -33.16
C ALA A 255 -12.03 29.08 -32.19
N ALA A 256 -12.38 28.20 -31.25
CA ALA A 256 -11.51 27.89 -30.10
C ALA A 256 -10.38 26.91 -30.45
N THR A 257 -9.13 27.37 -30.36
CA THR A 257 -7.91 26.56 -30.60
C THR A 257 -7.42 25.81 -29.34
N GLN A 258 -8.29 25.52 -28.38
CA GLN A 258 -7.95 24.90 -27.08
C GLN A 258 -8.10 23.37 -26.90
N PRO A 259 -8.64 22.52 -27.82
CA PRO A 259 -8.91 21.11 -27.49
C PRO A 259 -7.70 20.23 -27.11
N ALA A 260 -6.51 20.51 -27.65
CA ALA A 260 -5.40 19.57 -27.62
C ALA A 260 -4.62 19.56 -26.29
N SER A 261 -4.39 20.73 -25.69
CA SER A 261 -3.59 20.85 -24.46
C SER A 261 -4.37 20.44 -23.21
N THR A 262 -5.67 20.74 -23.14
CA THR A 262 -6.54 20.29 -22.04
C THR A 262 -6.63 18.77 -22.02
N ALA A 263 -6.95 18.14 -23.16
CA ALA A 263 -7.06 16.68 -23.25
C ALA A 263 -5.77 15.94 -22.83
N ARG A 264 -4.59 16.54 -23.03
CA ARG A 264 -3.31 16.00 -22.56
C ARG A 264 -3.15 16.12 -21.04
N VAL A 265 -3.51 17.26 -20.46
CA VAL A 265 -3.48 17.48 -18.99
C VAL A 265 -4.47 16.55 -18.29
N ASP A 266 -5.66 16.36 -18.85
CA ASP A 266 -6.68 15.48 -18.30
C ASP A 266 -6.24 14.00 -18.38
N LEU A 267 -5.61 13.58 -19.49
CA LEU A 267 -5.00 12.25 -19.61
C LEU A 267 -3.85 12.03 -18.61
N LEU A 268 -3.06 13.07 -18.30
CA LEU A 268 -2.01 12.99 -17.27
C LEU A 268 -2.60 12.82 -15.86
N LYS A 269 -3.69 13.53 -15.53
CA LYS A 269 -4.42 13.36 -14.28
C LYS A 269 -5.02 11.96 -14.14
N GLN A 270 -5.72 11.47 -15.17
CA GLN A 270 -6.28 10.11 -15.22
C GLN A 270 -5.20 9.04 -14.97
N ARG A 271 -4.03 9.18 -15.61
CA ARG A 271 -2.88 8.29 -15.39
C ARG A 271 -2.35 8.35 -13.95
N MET A 272 -2.31 9.53 -13.34
CA MET A 272 -1.83 9.73 -11.96
C MET A 272 -2.84 9.20 -10.93
N ALA A 273 -4.14 9.42 -11.14
CA ALA A 273 -5.22 8.84 -10.34
C ALA A 273 -5.19 7.31 -10.38
N ALA A 274 -5.03 6.73 -11.57
CA ALA A 274 -4.90 5.29 -11.74
C ALA A 274 -3.65 4.70 -11.07
N ASP A 275 -2.57 5.47 -10.85
CA ASP A 275 -1.43 5.00 -10.05
C ASP A 275 -1.69 5.11 -8.54
N LEU A 276 -2.23 6.23 -8.09
CA LEU A 276 -2.64 6.42 -6.69
C LEU A 276 -3.67 5.35 -6.26
N HIS A 277 -4.56 4.92 -7.15
CA HIS A 277 -5.46 3.77 -6.94
C HIS A 277 -4.73 2.42 -6.86
N ARG A 278 -3.68 2.18 -7.65
CA ARG A 278 -2.81 0.99 -7.50
C ARG A 278 -2.06 0.99 -6.17
N GLN A 279 -1.51 2.14 -5.77
CA GLN A 279 -0.86 2.31 -4.46
C GLN A 279 -1.84 2.03 -3.31
N ALA A 280 -3.07 2.55 -3.40
CA ALA A 280 -4.12 2.25 -2.44
C ALA A 280 -4.46 0.75 -2.37
N SER A 281 -4.63 0.11 -3.53
CA SER A 281 -4.93 -1.32 -3.65
C SER A 281 -3.84 -2.20 -3.00
N TRP A 282 -2.58 -1.80 -3.12
CA TRP A 282 -1.45 -2.46 -2.44
C TRP A 282 -1.55 -2.33 -0.91
N HIS A 283 -1.82 -1.12 -0.40
CA HIS A 283 -2.01 -0.88 1.03
C HIS A 283 -3.23 -1.61 1.61
N LEU A 284 -4.32 -1.72 0.83
CA LEU A 284 -5.49 -2.53 1.19
C LEU A 284 -5.12 -4.01 1.37
N GLY A 285 -4.28 -4.56 0.49
CA GLY A 285 -3.76 -5.93 0.61
C GLY A 285 -2.93 -6.18 1.89
N ARG A 286 -2.35 -5.12 2.49
CA ARG A 286 -1.65 -5.17 3.79
C ARG A 286 -2.54 -4.75 4.98
N GLY A 287 -3.81 -4.42 4.77
CA GLY A 287 -4.71 -3.91 5.83
C GLY A 287 -4.38 -2.49 6.32
N GLN A 288 -3.55 -1.74 5.59
CA GLN A 288 -3.08 -0.39 5.95
C GLN A 288 -4.14 0.67 5.59
N TYR A 289 -5.35 0.50 6.12
CA TYR A 289 -6.56 1.23 5.70
C TYR A 289 -6.45 2.76 5.75
N ALA A 290 -5.69 3.31 6.70
CA ALA A 290 -5.46 4.76 6.78
C ALA A 290 -4.66 5.27 5.57
N VAL A 291 -3.52 4.63 5.26
CA VAL A 291 -2.66 5.03 4.13
C VAL A 291 -3.37 4.82 2.81
N ALA A 292 -4.10 3.70 2.66
CA ALA A 292 -4.96 3.45 1.52
C ALA A 292 -6.01 4.57 1.33
N ALA A 293 -6.68 5.02 2.40
CA ALA A 293 -7.69 6.07 2.30
C ALA A 293 -7.11 7.43 1.85
N GLU A 294 -5.89 7.77 2.26
CA GLU A 294 -5.20 8.98 1.78
C GLU A 294 -4.83 8.84 0.29
N ARG A 295 -4.24 7.71 -0.14
CA ARG A 295 -3.94 7.44 -1.56
C ARG A 295 -5.21 7.54 -2.43
N LEU A 296 -6.36 7.03 -1.96
CA LEU A 296 -7.63 7.09 -2.68
C LEU A 296 -8.20 8.51 -2.79
N ARG A 297 -8.11 9.33 -1.73
CA ARG A 297 -8.53 10.73 -1.81
C ARG A 297 -7.67 11.51 -2.79
N GLU A 298 -6.34 11.35 -2.75
CA GLU A 298 -5.47 11.96 -3.74
C GLU A 298 -5.78 11.48 -5.18
N ALA A 299 -6.14 10.20 -5.38
CA ALA A 299 -6.59 9.70 -6.67
C ALA A 299 -7.86 10.41 -7.16
N ILE A 300 -8.86 10.53 -6.28
CA ILE A 300 -10.15 11.20 -6.54
C ILE A 300 -9.98 12.71 -6.79
N ASP A 301 -9.00 13.34 -6.15
CA ASP A 301 -8.66 14.75 -6.37
C ASP A 301 -8.00 15.00 -7.76
N GLN A 302 -7.35 13.98 -8.33
CA GLN A 302 -6.82 14.05 -9.71
C GLN A 302 -7.89 13.70 -10.74
N ASP A 303 -8.63 12.61 -10.53
CA ASP A 303 -9.71 12.14 -11.39
C ASP A 303 -10.98 11.85 -10.58
N PRO A 304 -11.91 12.82 -10.48
CA PRO A 304 -13.16 12.66 -9.75
C PRO A 304 -14.10 11.58 -10.30
N ASP A 305 -13.88 11.14 -11.55
CA ASP A 305 -14.67 10.15 -12.26
C ASP A 305 -14.08 8.73 -12.22
N LEU A 306 -12.94 8.53 -11.53
CA LEU A 306 -12.39 7.20 -11.21
C LEU A 306 -13.23 6.50 -10.12
N LEU A 307 -14.33 5.88 -10.54
CA LEU A 307 -15.36 5.31 -9.66
C LEU A 307 -14.83 4.18 -8.76
N GLU A 308 -13.86 3.41 -9.25
CA GLU A 308 -13.17 2.34 -8.53
C GLU A 308 -12.49 2.86 -7.25
N ALA A 309 -11.89 4.07 -7.32
CA ALA A 309 -11.25 4.68 -6.15
C ALA A 309 -12.28 5.10 -5.08
N ARG A 310 -13.47 5.55 -5.50
CA ARG A 310 -14.59 5.84 -4.58
C ARG A 310 -15.21 4.59 -3.98
N GLN A 311 -15.39 3.53 -4.78
CA GLN A 311 -15.83 2.21 -4.31
C GLN A 311 -14.91 1.69 -3.20
N ASP A 312 -13.59 1.75 -3.41
CA ASP A 312 -12.62 1.22 -2.45
C ASP A 312 -12.53 2.08 -1.18
N LEU A 313 -12.72 3.39 -1.29
CA LEU A 313 -12.79 4.31 -0.16
C LEU A 313 -14.05 4.08 0.67
N ALA A 314 -15.20 3.85 0.03
CA ALA A 314 -16.43 3.42 0.67
C ALA A 314 -16.24 2.08 1.42
N GLY A 315 -15.53 1.13 0.80
CA GLY A 315 -15.15 -0.15 1.42
C GLY A 315 -14.21 0.00 2.62
N ILE A 316 -13.34 1.02 2.65
CA ILE A 316 -12.57 1.39 3.85
C ILE A 316 -13.49 1.91 4.96
N PHE A 317 -14.37 2.87 4.66
CA PHE A 317 -15.29 3.42 5.65
C PHE A 317 -16.21 2.33 6.25
N TYR A 318 -16.71 1.41 5.43
CA TYR A 318 -17.47 0.24 5.90
C TYR A 318 -16.67 -0.64 6.88
N ARG A 319 -15.40 -0.94 6.58
CA ARG A 319 -14.50 -1.69 7.50
C ARG A 319 -14.15 -0.90 8.76
N GLN A 320 -14.18 0.43 8.72
CA GLN A 320 -14.01 1.33 9.87
C GLN A 320 -15.32 1.52 10.67
N GLN A 321 -16.40 0.83 10.30
CA GLN A 321 -17.75 0.97 10.87
C GLN A 321 -18.40 2.36 10.66
N ASP A 322 -17.82 3.19 9.78
CA ASP A 322 -18.38 4.47 9.37
C ASP A 322 -19.33 4.26 8.17
N TYR A 323 -20.49 3.69 8.49
CA TYR A 323 -21.47 3.31 7.48
C TYR A 323 -22.13 4.53 6.81
N ASP A 324 -22.11 5.70 7.44
CA ASP A 324 -22.61 6.94 6.84
C ASP A 324 -21.71 7.44 5.70
N ARG A 325 -20.39 7.52 5.91
CA ARG A 325 -19.45 7.88 4.83
C ARG A 325 -19.35 6.78 3.77
N ALA A 326 -19.48 5.50 4.16
CA ALA A 326 -19.55 4.40 3.21
C ALA A 326 -20.75 4.54 2.25
N VAL A 327 -21.95 4.78 2.78
CA VAL A 327 -23.15 5.00 1.97
C VAL A 327 -23.00 6.24 1.07
N ALA A 328 -22.43 7.35 1.56
CA ALA A 328 -22.26 8.57 0.77
C ALA A 328 -21.34 8.38 -0.46
N GLU A 329 -20.22 7.68 -0.31
CA GLU A 329 -19.31 7.38 -1.44
C GLU A 329 -19.93 6.36 -2.40
N TYR A 330 -20.60 5.30 -1.91
CA TYR A 330 -21.34 4.38 -2.80
C TYR A 330 -22.48 5.08 -3.56
N GLN A 331 -23.25 5.97 -2.91
CA GLN A 331 -24.27 6.79 -3.58
C GLN A 331 -23.64 7.70 -4.66
N THR A 332 -22.44 8.22 -4.43
CA THR A 332 -21.70 9.04 -5.42
C THR A 332 -21.32 8.21 -6.64
N VAL A 333 -20.82 6.97 -6.45
CA VAL A 333 -20.58 6.01 -7.54
C VAL A 333 -21.86 5.68 -8.30
N LEU A 334 -22.96 5.41 -7.59
CA LEU A 334 -24.25 5.05 -8.18
C LEU A 334 -24.94 6.24 -8.89
N GLY A 335 -24.61 7.47 -8.54
CA GLY A 335 -25.02 8.68 -9.25
C GLY A 335 -24.31 8.87 -10.60
N ARG A 336 -23.12 8.27 -10.78
CA ARG A 336 -22.37 8.23 -12.05
C ARG A 336 -22.67 6.98 -12.87
N ASN A 337 -22.70 5.81 -12.25
CA ASN A 337 -23.04 4.53 -12.85
C ASN A 337 -24.15 3.83 -12.03
N PRO A 338 -25.44 4.02 -12.37
CA PRO A 338 -26.57 3.45 -11.63
C PRO A 338 -26.62 1.92 -11.54
N ASN A 339 -25.85 1.23 -12.39
CA ASN A 339 -25.81 -0.23 -12.53
C ASN A 339 -24.50 -0.85 -12.00
N HIS A 340 -23.67 -0.08 -11.28
CA HIS A 340 -22.37 -0.56 -10.77
C HIS A 340 -22.54 -1.63 -9.68
N GLU A 341 -22.44 -2.91 -10.07
CA GLU A 341 -22.76 -4.06 -9.21
C GLU A 341 -22.11 -4.00 -7.82
N SER A 342 -20.78 -3.81 -7.76
CA SER A 342 -20.03 -3.72 -6.50
C SER A 342 -20.50 -2.58 -5.57
N ALA A 343 -20.95 -1.45 -6.14
CA ALA A 343 -21.43 -0.32 -5.35
C ALA A 343 -22.89 -0.51 -4.90
N LEU A 344 -23.72 -1.19 -5.69
CA LEU A 344 -25.04 -1.65 -5.26
C LEU A 344 -24.91 -2.63 -4.09
N TYR A 345 -24.00 -3.60 -4.17
CA TYR A 345 -23.77 -4.58 -3.11
C TYR A 345 -23.15 -3.94 -1.85
N GLY A 346 -22.12 -3.09 -2.03
CA GLY A 346 -21.50 -2.36 -0.92
C GLY A 346 -22.47 -1.42 -0.20
N ALA A 347 -23.32 -0.70 -0.93
CA ALA A 347 -24.39 0.10 -0.35
C ALA A 347 -25.40 -0.76 0.41
N ALA A 348 -25.82 -1.90 -0.15
CA ALA A 348 -26.75 -2.81 0.51
C ALA A 348 -26.23 -3.29 1.88
N LEU A 349 -24.96 -3.72 1.94
CA LEU A 349 -24.31 -4.17 3.16
C LEU A 349 -24.14 -3.04 4.18
N ALA A 350 -23.76 -1.83 3.75
CA ALA A 350 -23.70 -0.66 4.62
C ALA A 350 -25.07 -0.28 5.19
N TYR A 351 -26.15 -0.40 4.40
CA TYR A 351 -27.51 -0.22 4.89
C TYR A 351 -27.95 -1.33 5.87
N VAL A 352 -27.57 -2.60 5.68
CA VAL A 352 -27.80 -3.66 6.69
C VAL A 352 -27.13 -3.31 8.02
N ALA A 353 -25.87 -2.87 7.98
CA ALA A 353 -25.14 -2.49 9.18
C ALA A 353 -25.78 -1.30 9.92
N LYS A 354 -26.35 -0.34 9.18
CA LYS A 354 -27.18 0.76 9.70
C LYS A 354 -28.60 0.35 10.15
N ARG A 355 -29.01 -0.90 9.90
CA ARG A 355 -30.38 -1.41 10.06
C ARG A 355 -31.43 -0.74 9.17
N ASP A 356 -31.02 -0.07 8.10
CA ASP A 356 -31.94 0.43 7.06
C ASP A 356 -32.25 -0.69 6.05
N TYR A 357 -33.08 -1.62 6.49
CA TYR A 357 -33.49 -2.77 5.67
C TYR A 357 -34.31 -2.36 4.44
N HIS A 358 -34.98 -1.20 4.47
CA HIS A 358 -35.73 -0.68 3.35
C HIS A 358 -34.82 -0.26 2.19
N GLN A 359 -33.77 0.53 2.48
CA GLN A 359 -32.77 0.93 1.48
C GLN A 359 -31.89 -0.25 1.05
N SER A 360 -31.50 -1.13 1.97
CA SER A 360 -30.74 -2.34 1.62
C SER A 360 -31.49 -3.21 0.61
N ARG A 361 -32.79 -3.46 0.86
CA ARG A 361 -33.67 -4.20 -0.06
C ARG A 361 -33.76 -3.56 -1.44
N GLU A 362 -33.80 -2.23 -1.53
CA GLU A 362 -33.80 -1.51 -2.80
C GLU A 362 -32.50 -1.75 -3.59
N MET A 363 -31.34 -1.59 -2.94
CA MET A 363 -30.04 -1.79 -3.58
C MET A 363 -29.84 -3.24 -4.06
N LEU A 364 -30.24 -4.23 -3.26
CA LEU A 364 -30.21 -5.65 -3.65
C LEU A 364 -31.18 -5.96 -4.79
N THR A 365 -32.38 -5.36 -4.79
CA THR A 365 -33.35 -5.53 -5.90
C THR A 365 -32.80 -4.94 -7.20
N ARG A 366 -32.10 -3.79 -7.13
CA ARG A 366 -31.39 -3.20 -8.29
C ARG A 366 -30.23 -4.07 -8.76
N LEU A 367 -29.41 -4.58 -7.84
CA LEU A 367 -28.29 -5.49 -8.16
C LEU A 367 -28.79 -6.74 -8.91
N LEU A 368 -29.86 -7.36 -8.42
CA LEU A 368 -30.48 -8.54 -9.02
C LEU A 368 -31.24 -8.27 -10.33
N ALA A 369 -31.47 -7.00 -10.68
CA ALA A 369 -31.96 -6.59 -12.00
C ALA A 369 -30.81 -6.36 -13.01
N VAL A 370 -29.57 -6.15 -12.54
CA VAL A 370 -28.35 -6.10 -13.38
C VAL A 370 -27.78 -7.51 -13.56
N ASN A 371 -27.71 -8.30 -12.49
CA ASN A 371 -27.13 -9.64 -12.44
C ASN A 371 -28.03 -10.59 -11.65
N ASP A 372 -28.94 -11.26 -12.33
CA ASP A 372 -29.89 -12.19 -11.72
C ASP A 372 -29.25 -13.52 -11.26
N ARG A 373 -27.97 -13.74 -11.56
CA ARG A 373 -27.21 -14.94 -11.20
C ARG A 373 -26.43 -14.84 -9.90
N ASN A 374 -26.34 -13.65 -9.30
CA ASN A 374 -25.63 -13.46 -8.04
C ASN A 374 -26.37 -14.15 -6.87
N ALA A 375 -25.98 -15.39 -6.57
CA ALA A 375 -26.58 -16.21 -5.51
C ALA A 375 -26.42 -15.59 -4.10
N GLU A 376 -25.36 -14.83 -3.87
CA GLU A 376 -25.10 -14.13 -2.61
C GLU A 376 -26.11 -12.98 -2.42
N ALA A 377 -26.38 -12.19 -3.47
CA ALA A 377 -27.39 -11.15 -3.44
C ALA A 377 -28.83 -11.68 -3.26
N TRP A 378 -29.17 -12.88 -3.77
CA TRP A 378 -30.46 -13.52 -3.46
C TRP A 378 -30.55 -14.05 -2.02
N LEU A 379 -29.43 -14.53 -1.47
CA LEU A 379 -29.33 -14.93 -0.07
C LEU A 379 -29.54 -13.72 0.85
N ASP A 380 -28.79 -12.64 0.61
CA ASP A 380 -28.83 -11.42 1.41
C ASP A 380 -30.17 -10.69 1.27
N LEU A 381 -30.81 -10.69 0.08
CA LEU A 381 -32.18 -10.19 -0.05
C LEU A 381 -33.17 -11.00 0.80
N GLY A 382 -32.95 -12.31 0.92
CA GLY A 382 -33.71 -13.17 1.83
C GLY A 382 -33.50 -12.81 3.30
N ASP A 383 -32.25 -12.65 3.73
CA ASP A 383 -31.90 -12.26 5.09
C ASP A 383 -32.41 -10.85 5.45
N VAL A 384 -32.37 -9.90 4.51
CA VAL A 384 -32.96 -8.55 4.66
C VAL A 384 -34.47 -8.62 4.81
N LEU A 385 -35.17 -9.38 3.96
CA LEU A 385 -36.62 -9.59 4.10
C LEU A 385 -36.99 -10.25 5.43
N PHE A 386 -36.16 -11.19 5.92
CA PHE A 386 -36.34 -11.80 7.24
C PHE A 386 -36.17 -10.78 8.38
N MET A 387 -35.17 -9.90 8.30
CA MET A 387 -35.00 -8.79 9.26
C MET A 387 -36.14 -7.76 9.22
N MET A 388 -36.86 -7.66 8.08
CA MET A 388 -38.11 -6.89 7.95
C MET A 388 -39.36 -7.65 8.44
N GLY A 389 -39.22 -8.90 8.91
CA GLY A 389 -40.32 -9.77 9.34
C GLY A 389 -41.06 -10.50 8.20
N ASP A 390 -40.68 -10.30 6.94
CA ASP A 390 -41.29 -10.94 5.77
C ASP A 390 -40.68 -12.33 5.51
N VAL A 391 -40.95 -13.26 6.43
CA VAL A 391 -40.45 -14.65 6.40
C VAL A 391 -40.91 -15.39 5.13
N ILE A 392 -42.07 -15.03 4.57
CA ILE A 392 -42.63 -15.67 3.37
C ILE A 392 -41.79 -15.32 2.14
N ASN A 393 -41.55 -14.03 1.88
CA ASN A 393 -40.73 -13.64 0.74
C ASN A 393 -39.24 -13.94 0.99
N ALA A 394 -38.75 -13.88 2.23
CA ALA A 394 -37.40 -14.32 2.61
C ALA A 394 -37.10 -15.76 2.16
N ARG A 395 -37.98 -16.71 2.53
CA ARG A 395 -37.90 -18.11 2.08
C ARG A 395 -38.02 -18.25 0.55
N GLY A 396 -38.69 -17.31 -0.11
CA GLY A 396 -38.69 -17.19 -1.58
C GLY A 396 -37.30 -16.92 -2.15
N GLN A 397 -36.57 -15.95 -1.59
CA GLN A 397 -35.25 -15.55 -2.12
C GLN A 397 -34.13 -16.53 -1.74
N TRP A 398 -34.16 -17.12 -0.54
CA TRP A 398 -33.26 -18.24 -0.22
C TRP A 398 -33.44 -19.40 -1.21
N ARG A 399 -34.67 -19.71 -1.64
CA ARG A 399 -34.94 -20.73 -2.68
C ARG A 399 -34.52 -20.30 -4.10
N ARG A 400 -34.33 -19.00 -4.37
CA ARG A 400 -33.68 -18.48 -5.59
C ARG A 400 -32.17 -18.72 -5.53
N ALA A 401 -31.52 -18.35 -4.41
CA ALA A 401 -30.08 -18.55 -4.21
C ALA A 401 -29.62 -19.99 -4.48
N LEU A 402 -30.41 -21.00 -4.10
CA LEU A 402 -30.13 -22.42 -4.38
C LEU A 402 -30.08 -22.83 -5.87
N LYS A 403 -30.49 -21.96 -6.79
CA LYS A 403 -30.78 -22.33 -8.20
C LYS A 403 -30.06 -21.49 -9.26
N VAL A 404 -29.64 -20.28 -8.92
CA VAL A 404 -29.18 -19.30 -9.91
C VAL A 404 -27.72 -19.48 -10.33
N ASP A 405 -26.86 -19.94 -9.41
CA ASP A 405 -25.49 -20.36 -9.69
C ASP A 405 -25.14 -21.60 -8.86
N PRO A 406 -25.01 -22.79 -9.48
CA PRO A 406 -24.54 -24.00 -8.81
C PRO A 406 -23.09 -23.95 -8.29
N ALA A 407 -22.26 -23.00 -8.74
CA ALA A 407 -20.87 -22.87 -8.29
C ALA A 407 -20.74 -22.11 -6.94
N ALA A 408 -21.74 -21.30 -6.57
CA ALA A 408 -21.79 -20.52 -5.34
C ALA A 408 -22.07 -21.37 -4.07
N THR A 409 -21.27 -22.42 -3.85
CA THR A 409 -21.48 -23.46 -2.83
C THR A 409 -21.65 -22.91 -1.41
N GLU A 410 -20.94 -21.84 -1.04
CA GLU A 410 -21.10 -21.20 0.27
C GLU A 410 -22.45 -20.48 0.40
N ALA A 411 -22.90 -19.76 -0.63
CA ALA A 411 -24.21 -19.11 -0.63
C ALA A 411 -25.35 -20.14 -0.61
N ILE A 412 -25.19 -21.25 -1.34
CA ILE A 412 -26.10 -22.40 -1.33
C ILE A 412 -26.21 -23.00 0.08
N ALA A 413 -25.08 -23.30 0.73
CA ALA A 413 -25.05 -23.87 2.07
C ALA A 413 -25.63 -22.91 3.14
N LYS A 414 -25.32 -21.60 3.03
CA LYS A 414 -25.94 -20.55 3.84
C LYS A 414 -27.46 -20.53 3.67
N ALA A 415 -27.97 -20.55 2.43
CA ALA A 415 -29.40 -20.50 2.12
C ALA A 415 -30.15 -21.77 2.54
N GLN A 416 -29.56 -22.96 2.37
CA GLN A 416 -30.09 -24.23 2.91
C GLN A 416 -30.31 -24.12 4.43
N ARG A 417 -29.28 -23.67 5.16
CA ARG A 417 -29.35 -23.52 6.61
C ARG A 417 -30.41 -22.51 7.08
N ARG A 418 -30.66 -21.41 6.35
CA ARG A 418 -31.82 -20.51 6.64
C ARG A 418 -33.16 -21.23 6.42
N LEU A 419 -33.28 -21.99 5.32
CA LEU A 419 -34.51 -22.70 4.97
C LEU A 419 -34.86 -23.84 5.94
N GLU A 420 -33.86 -24.42 6.59
CA GLU A 420 -33.96 -25.40 7.69
C GLU A 420 -34.32 -24.73 9.03
N LEU A 421 -33.59 -23.68 9.43
CA LEU A 421 -33.81 -22.97 10.70
C LEU A 421 -35.18 -22.30 10.77
N TYR A 422 -35.61 -21.67 9.68
CA TYR A 422 -36.84 -20.88 9.61
C TYR A 422 -37.85 -21.60 8.72
N GLY A 423 -38.43 -22.70 9.23
CA GLY A 423 -39.25 -23.68 8.53
C GLY A 423 -40.57 -23.18 7.90
N PRO A 424 -41.60 -24.04 7.75
CA PRO A 424 -42.91 -23.61 7.28
C PRO A 424 -43.47 -22.48 8.18
N ALA A 425 -44.03 -21.42 7.58
CA ALA A 425 -44.54 -20.26 8.32
C ALA A 425 -45.71 -20.65 9.25
N ASP A 426 -46.38 -21.74 8.86
CA ASP A 426 -47.34 -22.58 9.57
C ASP A 426 -46.99 -22.82 11.05
N GLU A 427 -45.70 -23.05 11.35
CA GLU A 427 -45.22 -23.36 12.70
C GLU A 427 -44.69 -22.13 13.44
N LEU A 428 -44.06 -21.20 12.71
CA LEU A 428 -43.49 -19.96 13.27
C LEU A 428 -44.55 -19.02 13.85
N GLY A 429 -45.81 -19.11 13.41
CA GLY A 429 -46.93 -18.41 14.05
C GLY A 429 -47.19 -18.75 15.53
N ARG A 430 -46.49 -19.74 16.10
CA ARG A 430 -46.50 -20.07 17.55
C ARG A 430 -45.22 -19.66 18.29
N ALA A 431 -44.15 -19.29 17.58
CA ALA A 431 -42.89 -18.85 18.16
C ALA A 431 -42.83 -17.32 18.16
N GLY A 432 -43.14 -16.70 19.29
CA GLY A 432 -43.25 -15.24 19.40
C GLY A 432 -41.94 -14.50 19.13
N ASN A 433 -42.06 -13.33 18.46
CA ASN A 433 -41.10 -12.23 18.27
C ASN A 433 -39.58 -12.58 18.23
N PRO A 434 -38.88 -12.47 17.09
CA PRO A 434 -37.48 -12.90 16.93
C PRO A 434 -36.46 -12.22 17.86
N GLU A 435 -36.80 -11.11 18.54
CA GLU A 435 -35.95 -10.50 19.57
C GLU A 435 -35.56 -11.45 20.71
N SER A 436 -36.37 -12.47 21.02
CA SER A 436 -36.10 -13.39 22.15
C SER A 436 -35.00 -14.43 21.90
N LEU A 437 -34.39 -14.47 20.71
CA LEU A 437 -33.40 -15.49 20.33
C LEU A 437 -31.95 -15.00 20.40
N GLY A 438 -31.70 -13.70 20.62
CA GLY A 438 -30.36 -13.10 20.63
C GLY A 438 -29.57 -13.26 21.93
N SER A 439 -29.75 -14.33 22.71
CA SER A 439 -29.12 -14.50 24.03
C SER A 439 -28.94 -15.96 24.46
N ARG A 440 -27.96 -16.65 23.86
CA ARG A 440 -27.36 -17.91 24.33
C ARG A 440 -26.02 -18.18 23.66
#